data_AF-A0A960PV65-F1
#
_entry.id   AF-A0A960PV65-F1
#
_cell.length_a   1.000
_cell.length_b   1.000
_cell.length_c   1.000
_cell.angle_alpha   90.00
_cell.angle_beta   90.00
_cell.angle_gamma   90.00
#
_symmetry.space_group_name_H-M   'P 1'
#
loop_
_entity.id
_entity.type
_entity.pdbx_description
1 polymer ?
#
loop_
_entity_poly.entity_id
_entity_poly.type
_entity_poly.pdbx_seq_one_letter_code
_entity_poly.pdbx_strand_id
1 'polypeptide(L)' 'MSAFDAEYEPSPWAPIAEEVARYEASDGTERSELVGDDWMVLWTLGASTGKVRKTPLVRVTDGEGR' A
#
# COMPACT_ATOMS: atom_id res chain seq x y z
N MET A 1 -16.46 -6.24 -13.24
CA MET A 1 -16.06 -5.49 -12.04
C MET A 1 -15.23 -6.43 -11.19
N SER A 2 -13.99 -6.04 -10.90
CA SER A 2 -13.13 -6.78 -10.00
C SER A 2 -13.57 -6.53 -8.55
N ALA A 3 -13.22 -7.42 -7.64
CA ALA A 3 -13.46 -7.15 -6.22
C ALA A 3 -12.68 -5.92 -5.70
N PHE A 4 -11.64 -5.49 -6.43
CA PHE A 4 -10.84 -4.29 -6.14
C PHE A 4 -11.45 -2.98 -6.67
N ASP A 5 -12.62 -3.04 -7.31
CA ASP A 5 -13.39 -1.84 -7.69
C ASP A 5 -14.22 -1.30 -6.49
N ALA A 6 -14.16 -1.97 -5.33
CA ALA A 6 -14.85 -1.55 -4.11
C ALA A 6 -14.28 -0.23 -3.54
N GLU A 7 -15.07 0.45 -2.70
CA GLU A 7 -14.66 1.70 -2.05
C GLU A 7 -13.35 1.51 -1.29
N TYR A 8 -12.36 2.36 -1.59
CA TYR A 8 -11.12 2.44 -0.83
C TYR A 8 -11.37 3.20 0.47
N GLU A 9 -11.06 2.57 1.60
CA GLU A 9 -11.06 3.23 2.89
C GLU A 9 -9.63 3.28 3.45
N PRO A 10 -9.05 4.48 3.63
CA PRO A 10 -7.68 4.63 4.08
C PRO A 10 -7.49 4.14 5.53
N SER A 11 -6.23 4.01 5.93
CA SER A 11 -5.89 3.77 7.33
C SER A 11 -6.41 4.90 8.22
N PRO A 12 -7.01 4.60 9.39
CA PRO A 12 -7.36 5.63 10.37
C PRO A 12 -6.13 6.29 11.00
N TRP A 13 -4.96 5.65 10.92
CA TRP A 13 -3.70 6.23 11.38
C TRP A 13 -3.06 7.05 10.26
N ALA A 14 -3.08 8.37 10.42
CA ALA A 14 -2.69 9.34 9.39
C ALA A 14 -1.31 9.07 8.74
N PRO A 15 -0.23 8.75 9.49
CA PRO A 15 1.07 8.48 8.88
C PRO A 15 1.04 7.37 7.83
N ILE A 16 0.20 6.34 8.02
CA ILE A 16 0.06 5.24 7.05
C ILE A 16 -0.71 5.68 5.81
N ALA A 17 -1.78 6.47 5.98
CA ALA A 17 -2.55 6.99 4.86
C ALA A 17 -1.72 7.96 4.01
N GLU A 18 -0.93 8.82 4.66
CA GLU A 18 0.01 9.73 4.03
C GLU A 18 1.10 8.98 3.27
N GLU A 19 1.67 7.92 3.87
CA GLU A 19 2.69 7.10 3.22
C GLU A 19 2.16 6.42 1.95
N VAL A 20 0.94 5.87 2.00
CA VAL A 20 0.29 5.32 0.79
C VAL A 20 0.10 6.40 -0.28
N ALA A 21 -0.36 7.60 0.10
CA ALA A 21 -0.53 8.69 -0.84
C ALA A 21 0.80 9.13 -1.47
N ARG A 22 1.90 9.17 -0.70
CA ARG A 22 3.25 9.45 -1.23
C ARG A 22 3.73 8.38 -2.20
N TYR A 23 3.54 7.10 -1.86
CA TYR A 23 3.88 6.00 -2.76
C TYR A 23 3.16 6.15 -4.09
N GLU A 24 1.85 6.40 -4.07
CA GLU A 24 1.02 6.52 -5.27
C GLU A 24 1.33 7.79 -6.08
N ALA A 25 1.68 8.90 -5.42
CA ALA A 25 2.05 10.13 -6.10
C ALA A 25 3.44 10.06 -6.78
N SER A 26 4.34 9.24 -6.24
CA SER A 26 5.71 9.07 -6.74
C SER A 26 5.90 7.84 -7.63
N ASP A 27 4.84 7.08 -7.92
CA ASP A 27 4.91 5.76 -8.56
C ASP A 27 5.93 4.82 -7.85
N GLY A 28 6.02 4.92 -6.53
CA GLY A 28 6.91 4.10 -5.69
C GLY A 28 8.39 4.42 -5.80
N THR A 29 8.77 5.59 -6.34
CA THR A 29 10.18 5.99 -6.50
C THR A 29 10.76 6.67 -5.26
N GLU A 30 9.92 7.17 -4.36
CA GLU A 30 10.35 7.80 -3.11
C GLU A 30 10.58 6.76 -2.00
N ARG A 31 11.63 6.98 -1.21
CA ARG A 31 11.91 6.19 0.00
C ARG A 31 10.91 6.52 1.09
N SER A 32 10.58 5.56 1.94
CA SER A 32 9.76 5.77 3.13
C SER A 32 10.63 5.80 4.39
N GLU A 33 10.34 6.76 5.27
CA GLU A 33 10.94 6.79 6.62
C GLU A 33 10.39 5.68 7.54
N LEU A 34 9.25 5.07 7.19
CA LEU A 34 8.58 4.04 7.98
C LEU A 34 8.93 2.61 7.54
N VAL A 35 9.00 2.37 6.23
CA VAL A 35 9.25 1.02 5.64
C VAL A 35 10.59 0.88 4.95
N GLY A 36 11.32 1.99 4.70
CA GLY A 36 12.67 1.98 4.16
C GLY A 36 12.74 2.28 2.66
N ASP A 37 13.88 1.91 2.06
CA ASP A 37 14.22 2.27 0.67
C ASP A 37 13.45 1.43 -0.36
N ASP A 38 13.28 0.13 -0.10
CA ASP A 38 12.60 -0.80 -1.00
C ASP A 38 11.31 -1.31 -0.36
N TRP A 39 10.17 -0.83 -0.87
CA TRP A 39 8.87 -1.08 -0.28
C TRP A 39 7.77 -1.13 -1.35
N MET A 40 6.59 -1.59 -0.96
CA MET A 40 5.41 -1.70 -1.83
C MET A 40 4.13 -1.37 -1.06
N VAL A 41 3.05 -1.11 -1.79
CA VAL A 41 1.69 -1.02 -1.23
C VAL A 41 0.90 -2.27 -1.58
N LEU A 42 0.57 -3.08 -0.57
CA LEU A 42 -0.30 -4.24 -0.71
C LEU A 42 -1.77 -3.81 -0.70
N TRP A 43 -2.51 -4.22 -1.73
CA TRP A 43 -3.95 -4.04 -1.79
C TRP A 43 -4.65 -5.28 -1.25
N THR A 44 -5.59 -5.08 -0.35
CA THR A 44 -6.41 -6.17 0.23
C THR A 44 -7.88 -5.78 0.24
N LEU A 45 -8.74 -6.79 0.39
CA LEU A 45 -10.16 -6.59 0.69
C LEU A 45 -10.36 -6.83 2.18
N GLY A 46 -10.94 -5.85 2.87
CA GLY A 46 -11.23 -5.97 4.29
C GLY A 46 -12.19 -7.14 4.53
N ALA A 47 -11.77 -8.13 5.31
CA ALA A 47 -12.53 -9.37 5.51
C ALA A 47 -13.96 -9.13 6.05
N SER A 48 -14.16 -8.07 6.86
CA SER A 48 -15.47 -7.74 7.44
C SER A 48 -16.26 -6.71 6.63
N THR A 49 -15.58 -5.77 5.98
CA THR A 49 -16.23 -4.61 5.32
C THR A 49 -16.32 -4.74 3.81
N GLY A 50 -15.55 -5.64 3.19
CA GLY A 50 -15.41 -5.78 1.74
C GLY A 50 -14.73 -4.59 1.04
N LYS A 51 -14.28 -3.57 1.79
CA LYS A 51 -13.65 -2.37 1.24
C LYS A 51 -12.20 -2.64 0.85
N VAL A 52 -11.71 -1.91 -0.15
CA VAL A 52 -10.29 -1.92 -0.50
C VAL A 52 -9.50 -1.27 0.63
N ARG A 53 -8.39 -1.90 1.01
CA ARG A 53 -7.41 -1.40 1.98
C ARG A 53 -6.03 -1.44 1.35
N LYS A 54 -5.22 -0.43 1.65
CA LYS A 54 -3.85 -0.29 1.15
C LYS A 54 -2.90 -0.26 2.34
N THR A 55 -1.85 -1.08 2.30
CA THR A 55 -0.91 -1.21 3.41
C THR A 55 0.53 -1.15 2.90
N PRO A 56 1.36 -0.22 3.40
CA PRO A 56 2.77 -0.15 3.05
C PRO A 56 3.53 -1.29 3.74
N LEU A 57 4.37 -2.01 2.99
CA LEU A 57 5.18 -3.14 3.47
C LEU A 57 6.58 -3.09 2.87
N VAL A 58 7.56 -3.64 3.59
CA VAL A 58 8.90 -3.88 3.06
C VAL A 58 8.81 -4.83 1.86
N ARG A 59 9.50 -4.49 0.77
CA ARG A 59 9.54 -5.33 -0.41
C ARG A 59 10.60 -6.41 -0.22
N VAL A 60 10.19 -7.67 -0.33
CA VAL A 60 11.09 -8.82 -0.24
C VAL A 60 10.89 -9.69 -1.48
N THR A 61 12.00 -10.07 -2.12
CA THR A 61 12.02 -10.98 -3.28
C THR A 61 12.98 -12.14 -3.00
N ASP A 62 12.66 -13.32 -3.55
CA ASP A 62 13.48 -14.53 -3.49
C ASP A 62 14.47 -14.67 -4.67
N GLY A 63 14.65 -13.62 -5.48
CA GLY A 63 15.53 -13.65 -6.65
C GLY A 63 15.43 -12.39 -7.51
N GLU A 64 15.35 -12.55 -8.83
CA GLU A 64 15.39 -11.44 -9.81
C GLU A 64 14.11 -10.57 -9.85
N GLY A 65 13.19 -10.73 -8.91
CA GLY A 65 11.98 -9.93 -8.84
C GLY A 65 12.31 -8.50 -8.41
N ARG A 66 12.59 -7.62 -9.37
CA ARG A 66 12.62 -6.16 -9.16
C ARG A 66 11.29 -5.59 -8.72
#